data_AF-A0A5M8NT34-F1
#
_entry.id   AF-A0A5M8NT34-F1
#
_cell.length_a   1.000
_cell.length_b   1.000
_cell.length_c   1.000
_cell.angle_alpha   90.00
_cell.angle_beta   90.00
_cell.angle_gamma   90.00
#
_symmetry.space_group_name_H-M   'P 1'
#
loop_
_entity.id
_entity.type
_entity.pdbx_description
1 polymer ?
#
loop_
_entity_poly.entity_id
_entity_poly.type
_entity_poly.pdbx_seq_one_letter_code
_entity_poly.pdbx_strand_id
1 'polypeptide(L)'
;PMNRKDMHIYGKEGYIYQDNATKMRVFVNNGKETQLTAEDLPKPYNDSFYYLKAAVRGEIQVKPEDLASLENNLIVVEILEAAIKSHKTGKVVKLKN
;
A
#
# COMPACT_ATOMS: atom_id res chain seq x y z
N PRO A 1 8.29 19.17 6.97
CA PRO A 1 7.92 17.87 6.35
C PRO A 1 6.71 18.05 5.41
N MET A 2 6.93 18.05 4.09
CA MET A 2 5.86 18.17 3.09
C MET A 2 5.56 16.78 2.54
N ASN A 3 4.33 16.28 2.77
CA ASN A 3 3.65 15.13 2.11
C ASN A 3 4.53 14.15 1.31
N ARG A 4 5.54 13.56 1.95
CA ARG A 4 6.40 12.55 1.34
C ARG A 4 5.69 11.21 1.41
N LYS A 5 5.35 10.64 0.26
CA LYS A 5 4.79 9.30 0.10
C LYS A 5 5.72 8.53 -0.82
N ASP A 6 6.86 8.11 -0.28
CA ASP A 6 7.83 7.29 -0.97
C ASP A 6 7.90 5.89 -0.37
N MET A 7 8.35 4.94 -1.18
CA MET A 7 8.49 3.55 -0.79
C MET A 7 9.74 2.98 -1.45
N HIS A 8 10.53 2.22 -0.70
CA HIS A 8 11.68 1.48 -1.23
C HIS A 8 11.47 -0.02 -1.03
N ILE A 9 11.60 -0.78 -2.11
CA ILE A 9 11.52 -2.24 -2.10
C ILE A 9 12.87 -2.77 -2.57
N TYR A 10 13.46 -3.65 -1.76
CA TYR A 10 14.73 -4.29 -2.08
C TYR A 10 14.51 -5.79 -2.26
N GLY A 11 14.86 -6.29 -3.44
CA GLY A 11 14.92 -7.70 -3.75
C GLY A 11 16.36 -8.19 -3.83
N LYS A 12 16.53 -9.51 -3.91
CA LYS A 12 17.85 -10.13 -4.07
C LYS A 12 18.60 -9.64 -5.32
N GLU A 13 17.87 -9.40 -6.40
CA GLU A 13 18.41 -9.11 -7.73
C GLU A 13 18.09 -7.69 -8.22
N GLY A 14 17.52 -6.83 -7.36
CA GLY A 14 17.03 -5.53 -7.81
C GLY A 14 16.36 -4.69 -6.74
N TYR A 15 15.91 -3.50 -7.13
CA TYR A 15 15.18 -2.59 -6.26
C TYR A 15 14.13 -1.79 -7.03
N ILE A 16 13.15 -1.29 -6.27
CA ILE A 16 12.15 -0.33 -6.72
C ILE A 16 12.16 0.85 -5.75
N TYR A 17 12.32 2.05 -6.29
CA TYR A 17 12.11 3.30 -5.57
C TYR A 17 10.88 3.99 -6.13
N GLN A 18 9.83 4.08 -5.32
CA GLN A 18 8.72 4.96 -5.58
C GLN A 18 9.07 6.34 -5.00
N ASP A 19 9.49 7.27 -5.84
CA ASP A 19 9.92 8.60 -5.39
C ASP A 19 8.72 9.49 -5.00
N ASN A 20 7.54 9.24 -5.58
CA ASN A 20 6.26 9.87 -5.24
C ASN A 20 5.06 9.04 -5.72
N ALA A 21 3.86 9.60 -5.67
CA ALA A 21 2.61 8.92 -6.03
C ALA A 21 2.64 8.23 -7.41
N THR A 22 3.39 8.75 -8.39
CA THR A 22 3.41 8.19 -9.75
C THR A 22 4.81 7.82 -10.25
N LYS A 23 5.87 8.53 -9.86
CA LYS A 23 7.21 8.29 -10.40
C LYS A 23 7.92 7.17 -9.65
N MET A 24 8.39 6.18 -10.39
CA MET A 24 9.14 5.03 -9.89
C MET A 24 10.45 4.86 -10.66
N ARG A 25 11.48 4.40 -9.95
CA ARG A 25 12.75 3.93 -10.52
C ARG A 25 12.90 2.45 -10.22
N VAL A 26 13.18 1.67 -11.26
CA VAL A 26 13.27 0.22 -11.18
C VAL A 26 14.61 -0.24 -11.73
N PHE A 27 15.27 -1.09 -10.96
CA PHE A 27 16.51 -1.74 -11.34
C PHE A 27 16.38 -3.24 -11.15
N VAL A 28 16.77 -4.00 -12.17
CA VAL A 28 16.77 -5.47 -12.16
C VAL A 28 18.06 -5.98 -12.82
N ASN A 29 18.82 -6.83 -12.13
CA ASN A 29 20.09 -7.44 -12.57
C ASN A 29 21.15 -6.43 -13.03
N ASN A 30 22.12 -6.85 -13.84
CA ASN A 30 23.13 -5.98 -14.48
C ASN A 30 22.55 -5.03 -15.56
N GLY A 31 21.26 -4.70 -15.48
CA GLY A 31 20.60 -3.74 -16.35
C GLY A 31 20.94 -2.30 -15.98
N LYS A 32 20.24 -1.36 -16.62
CA LYS A 32 20.24 0.05 -16.23
C LYS A 32 18.99 0.32 -15.40
N GLU A 33 19.08 1.29 -14.49
CA GLU A 33 17.91 1.84 -13.82
C GLU A 33 16.96 2.45 -14.87
N THR A 34 15.68 2.15 -14.76
CA THR A 34 14.62 2.66 -15.64
C THR A 34 13.60 3.46 -14.86
N GLN A 35 13.00 4.46 -15.49
CA GLN A 35 11.93 5.25 -14.90
C GLN A 35 10.58 4.77 -15.42
N LEU A 36 9.64 4.56 -14.50
CA LEU A 36 8.25 4.20 -14.79
C LEU A 36 7.34 5.27 -14.19
N THR A 37 6.21 5.49 -14.84
CA THR A 37 5.11 6.32 -14.29
C THR A 37 3.93 5.39 -14.05
N ALA A 38 3.45 5.34 -12.81
CA ALA A 38 2.24 4.60 -12.46
C ALA A 38 1.03 5.23 -13.13
N GLU A 39 0.19 4.39 -13.72
CA GLU A 39 -1.11 4.80 -14.24
C GLU A 39 -2.10 5.01 -13.09
N ASP A 40 -3.09 5.86 -13.33
CA ASP A 40 -4.20 6.01 -12.40
C ASP A 40 -5.00 4.70 -12.34
N LEU A 41 -5.55 4.40 -11.17
CA LEU A 41 -6.45 3.26 -11.03
C LEU A 41 -7.69 3.45 -11.94
N PRO A 42 -8.24 2.36 -12.51
CA PRO A 42 -9.50 2.46 -13.22
C PRO A 42 -10.67 2.71 -12.27
N LYS A 43 -11.73 3.36 -12.74
CA LYS A 43 -13.01 3.44 -12.00
C LYS A 43 -13.57 2.03 -11.80
N PRO A 44 -14.18 1.71 -10.63
CA PRO A 44 -14.47 2.59 -9.50
C PRO A 44 -13.36 2.63 -8.43
N TYR A 45 -12.20 2.00 -8.64
CA TYR A 45 -11.14 1.84 -7.63
C TYR A 45 -10.32 3.10 -7.35
N ASN A 46 -10.43 4.10 -8.21
CA ASN A 46 -9.66 5.34 -8.14
C ASN A 46 -10.17 6.36 -7.11
N ASP A 47 -11.34 6.13 -6.51
CA ASP A 47 -11.92 7.00 -5.50
C ASP A 47 -12.72 6.18 -4.49
N SER A 48 -12.56 6.49 -3.20
CA SER A 48 -13.19 5.72 -2.11
C SER A 48 -14.72 5.76 -2.14
N PHE A 49 -15.33 6.87 -2.59
CA PHE A 49 -16.79 6.97 -2.70
C PHE A 49 -17.32 6.20 -3.92
N TYR A 50 -16.59 6.21 -5.04
CA TYR A 50 -16.95 5.37 -6.18
C TYR A 50 -16.84 3.89 -5.85
N TYR A 51 -15.77 3.48 -5.17
CA TYR A 51 -15.60 2.11 -4.71
C TYR A 51 -16.75 1.70 -3.78
N LEU A 52 -17.06 2.51 -2.76
CA LEU A 52 -18.15 2.23 -1.82
C LEU A 52 -19.50 2.12 -2.54
N LYS A 53 -19.81 3.06 -3.44
CA LYS A 53 -21.03 3.04 -4.25
C LYS A 53 -21.14 1.74 -5.06
N ALA A 54 -20.06 1.33 -5.72
CA ALA A 54 -20.06 0.12 -6.55
C ALA A 54 -20.23 -1.14 -5.68
N ALA A 55 -19.57 -1.20 -4.52
CA ALA A 55 -19.66 -2.32 -3.60
C ALA A 55 -21.09 -2.51 -3.05
N VAL A 56 -21.71 -1.44 -2.52
CA VAL A 56 -23.06 -1.54 -1.93
C VAL A 56 -24.16 -1.81 -2.96
N ARG A 57 -23.90 -1.53 -4.25
CA ARG A 57 -24.80 -1.82 -5.36
C ARG A 57 -24.55 -3.19 -6.00
N GLY A 58 -23.52 -3.92 -5.56
CA GLY A 58 -23.13 -5.19 -6.17
C GLY A 58 -22.54 -5.07 -7.58
N GLU A 59 -22.07 -3.87 -7.96
CA GLU A 59 -21.40 -3.61 -9.25
C GLU A 59 -19.96 -4.20 -9.25
N ILE A 60 -19.38 -4.37 -8.07
CA ILE A 60 -18.11 -5.07 -7.85
C ILE A 60 -18.28 -6.11 -6.74
N GLN A 61 -17.49 -7.18 -6.82
CA GLN A 61 -17.32 -8.12 -5.70
C GLN A 61 -16.09 -7.69 -4.91
N VAL A 62 -16.29 -7.28 -3.66
CA VAL A 62 -15.18 -6.94 -2.74
C VAL A 62 -14.48 -8.22 -2.32
N LYS A 63 -13.19 -8.30 -2.60
CA LYS A 63 -12.32 -9.41 -2.19
C LYS A 63 -11.62 -9.08 -0.86
N PRO A 64 -11.28 -10.09 -0.04
CA PRO A 64 -10.55 -9.87 1.21
C PRO A 64 -9.23 -9.12 1.03
N GLU A 65 -8.55 -9.29 -0.10
CA GLU A 65 -7.27 -8.64 -0.43
C GLU A 65 -7.39 -7.26 -1.09
N ASP A 66 -8.61 -6.78 -1.37
CA ASP A 66 -8.78 -5.45 -1.97
C ASP A 66 -8.27 -4.37 -1.01
N LEU A 67 -7.66 -3.30 -1.57
CA LEU A 67 -7.06 -2.22 -0.78
C LEU A 67 -8.05 -1.58 0.21
N ALA A 68 -9.34 -1.57 -0.13
CA ALA A 68 -10.43 -1.01 0.66
C ALA A 68 -11.33 -2.08 1.31
N SER A 69 -10.92 -3.36 1.35
CA SER A 69 -11.69 -4.43 2.00
C SER A 69 -11.72 -4.26 3.52
N LEU A 70 -12.69 -4.90 4.17
CA LEU A 70 -12.76 -4.90 5.64
C LEU A 70 -11.59 -5.69 6.23
N GLU A 71 -11.29 -6.85 5.67
CA GLU A 71 -10.26 -7.77 6.12
C GLU A 71 -8.88 -7.11 6.09
N ASN A 72 -8.54 -6.43 4.98
CA ASN A 72 -7.29 -5.68 4.89
C ASN A 72 -7.25 -4.51 5.88
N ASN A 73 -8.37 -3.79 6.07
CA ASN A 73 -8.44 -2.70 7.05
C ASN A 73 -8.25 -3.18 8.50
N LEU A 74 -8.79 -4.34 8.87
CA LEU A 74 -8.59 -4.90 10.21
C LEU A 74 -7.11 -5.18 10.47
N ILE A 75 -6.39 -5.76 9.51
CA ILE A 75 -4.93 -5.97 9.60
C ILE A 75 -4.20 -4.63 9.77
N VAL A 76 -4.58 -3.59 9.00
CA VAL A 76 -3.99 -2.26 9.13
C VAL A 76 -4.21 -1.69 10.54
N VAL A 77 -5.42 -1.78 11.08
CA VAL A 77 -5.73 -1.29 12.42
C VAL A 77 -4.92 -2.03 13.49
N GLU A 78 -4.78 -3.36 13.38
CA GLU A 78 -3.96 -4.16 14.30
C GLU A 78 -2.48 -3.72 14.29
N ILE A 79 -1.91 -3.45 13.11
CA ILE A 79 -0.55 -2.92 12.97
C ILE A 79 -0.43 -1.55 13.67
N LEU A 80 -1.39 -0.66 13.45
CA LEU A 80 -1.39 0.69 14.04
C LEU A 80 -1.54 0.65 15.56
N GLU A 81 -2.41 -0.21 16.10
CA GLU A 81 -2.55 -0.43 17.54
C GLU A 81 -1.26 -0.98 18.16
N ALA A 82 -0.63 -1.96 17.51
CA ALA A 82 0.65 -2.52 17.95
C ALA A 82 1.76 -1.46 17.96
N ALA A 83 1.80 -0.57 16.96
CA ALA A 83 2.75 0.54 16.91
C ALA A 83 2.54 1.54 18.07
N ILE A 84 1.28 1.91 18.37
CA ILE A 84 0.95 2.77 19.51
C ILE A 84 1.41 2.13 20.83
N LYS A 85 1.15 0.84 21.02
CA LYS A 85 1.57 0.10 22.22
C LYS A 85 3.09 -0.02 22.32
N SER A 86 3.77 -0.28 21.19
CA SER A 86 5.23 -0.34 21.10
C SER A 86 5.83 1.00 21.54
N HIS A 87 5.34 2.12 21.01
CA HIS A 87 5.79 3.46 21.39
C HIS A 87 5.62 3.74 22.89
N LYS A 88 4.46 3.41 23.47
CA LYS A 88 4.18 3.62 24.91
C LYS A 88 5.07 2.77 25.82
N THR A 89 5.46 1.58 25.39
CA THR A 89 6.15 0.59 26.24
C THR A 89 7.65 0.50 25.97
N GLY A 90 8.12 1.01 24.83
CA GLY A 90 9.50 0.85 24.36
C GLY A 90 9.85 -0.60 23.99
N LYS A 91 8.86 -1.48 23.83
CA LYS A 91 9.06 -2.92 23.59
C LYS A 91 8.42 -3.35 22.28
N VAL A 92 9.03 -4.33 21.63
CA VAL A 92 8.46 -4.98 20.45
C VAL A 92 7.12 -5.62 20.80
N VAL A 93 6.08 -5.28 20.05
CA VAL A 93 4.77 -5.92 20.10
C VAL A 93 4.67 -6.87 18.92
N LYS A 94 4.56 -8.18 19.18
CA LYS A 94 4.36 -9.18 18.12
C LYS A 94 2.90 -9.17 17.69
N LEU A 95 2.67 -9.06 16.38
CA LEU A 95 1.36 -9.30 15.78
C LEU A 95 1.02 -10.79 15.87
N LYS A 96 -0.27 -11.09 15.97
CA LYS A 96 -0.79 -12.46 16.10
C LYS A 96 -1.33 -12.90 14.74
N ASN A 97 -0.44 -13.33 13.85
CA ASN A 97 -0.82 -13.93 12.58
C ASN A 97 -0.25 -15.34 12.50
#